data_AF-A0A1J5D721-F1
#
_entry.id   AF-A0A1J5D721-F1
#
_cell.length_a   1.000
_cell.length_b   1.000
_cell.length_c   1.000
_cell.angle_alpha   90.00
_cell.angle_beta   90.00
_cell.angle_gamma   90.00
#
_symmetry.space_group_name_H-M   'P 1'
#
loop_
_entity.id
_entity.type
_entity.pdbx_description
1 polymer ?
#
loop_
_entity_poly.entity_id
_entity_poly.type
_entity_poly.pdbx_seq_one_letter_code
_entity_poly.pdbx_strand_id
1 'polypeptide(L)'
;MSRKNELRNQLYERDGTKCHYCGIEEKDFVPIWGEFYGGKKRGPTLEVDRKDNRRGHEIENCVLACAVCNNAKSDRFAYDEFRRSGNVIREIWQQRKAKPSQS
;
A
#
# COMPACT_ATOMS: atom_id res chain seq x y z
N MET A 1 -18.12 14.10 -1.31
CA MET A 1 -17.01 13.12 -1.17
C MET A 1 -15.75 13.82 -1.70
N SER A 2 -14.56 13.58 -1.14
CA SER A 2 -13.33 14.22 -1.68
C SER A 2 -12.95 13.57 -3.01
N ARG A 3 -12.44 14.34 -3.97
CA ARG A 3 -11.88 13.85 -5.25
C ARG A 3 -10.88 12.71 -5.06
N LYS A 4 -10.14 12.71 -3.95
CA LYS A 4 -9.20 11.63 -3.59
C LYS A 4 -9.89 10.33 -3.18
N ASN A 5 -11.04 10.42 -2.52
CA ASN A 5 -11.83 9.24 -2.14
C ASN A 5 -12.51 8.61 -3.36
N GLU A 6 -13.01 9.44 -4.28
CA GLU A 6 -13.57 8.96 -5.56
C GLU A 6 -12.50 8.23 -6.38
N LEU A 7 -11.31 8.81 -6.52
CA LEU A 7 -10.19 8.15 -7.18
C LEU A 7 -9.82 6.83 -6.50
N ARG A 8 -9.82 6.78 -5.16
CA ARG A 8 -9.54 5.55 -4.43
C ARG A 8 -10.59 4.46 -4.73
N ASN A 9 -11.87 4.82 -4.80
CA ASN A 9 -12.93 3.87 -5.14
C ASN A 9 -12.76 3.33 -6.57
N GLN A 10 -12.45 4.20 -7.54
CA GLN A 10 -12.14 3.77 -8.92
C GLN A 10 -10.93 2.82 -8.96
N LEU A 11 -9.91 3.07 -8.14
CA LEU A 11 -8.76 2.18 -8.04
C LEU A 11 -9.11 0.84 -7.38
N TYR A 12 -10.00 0.81 -6.39
CA TYR A 12 -10.50 -0.47 -5.83
C TYR A 12 -11.27 -1.28 -6.88
N GLU A 13 -12.12 -0.62 -7.67
CA GLU A 13 -12.84 -1.28 -8.78
C GLU A 13 -11.87 -1.83 -9.83
N ARG A 14 -10.81 -1.10 -10.14
CA ARG A 14 -9.81 -1.48 -11.15
C ARG A 14 -8.85 -2.58 -10.69
N ASP A 15 -8.28 -2.43 -9.48
CA ASP A 15 -7.11 -3.20 -9.03
C ASP A 15 -7.43 -4.22 -7.91
N GLY A 16 -8.61 -4.09 -7.29
CA GLY A 16 -9.02 -4.85 -6.12
C GLY A 16 -8.43 -4.31 -4.81
N THR A 17 -8.46 -5.13 -3.76
CA THR A 17 -8.11 -4.74 -2.38
C THR A 17 -6.69 -5.13 -1.98
N LYS A 18 -5.73 -5.07 -2.91
CA LYS A 18 -4.33 -5.44 -2.66
C LYS A 18 -3.37 -4.27 -2.92
N CYS A 19 -2.30 -4.21 -2.13
CA CYS A 19 -1.21 -3.27 -2.36
C CYS A 19 -0.50 -3.59 -3.68
N HIS A 20 -0.37 -2.59 -4.54
CA HIS A 20 0.31 -2.70 -5.84
C HIS A 20 1.78 -3.12 -5.72
N TYR A 21 2.48 -2.62 -4.69
CA TYR A 21 3.90 -2.86 -4.52
C TYR A 21 4.20 -4.22 -3.89
N CYS A 22 3.70 -4.46 -2.66
CA CYS A 22 4.01 -5.70 -1.95
C CYS A 22 2.96 -6.80 -2.10
N GLY A 23 1.79 -6.52 -2.67
CA GLY A 23 0.73 -7.52 -2.87
C GLY A 23 -0.03 -7.94 -1.62
N ILE A 24 0.16 -7.28 -0.47
CA ILE A 24 -0.62 -7.57 0.73
C ILE A 24 -2.09 -7.20 0.50
N GLU A 25 -3.01 -8.08 0.87
CA GLU A 25 -4.45 -7.78 0.92
C GLU A 25 -4.74 -6.79 2.05
N GLU A 26 -5.67 -5.86 1.84
CA GLU A 26 -6.04 -4.84 2.83
C GLU A 26 -6.42 -5.47 4.18
N LYS A 27 -7.22 -6.54 4.15
CA LYS A 27 -7.64 -7.30 5.35
C LYS A 27 -6.48 -7.93 6.12
N ASP A 28 -5.36 -8.20 5.44
CA ASP A 28 -4.18 -8.84 6.03
C ASP A 28 -3.21 -7.81 6.64
N PHE A 29 -3.42 -6.51 6.42
CA PHE A 29 -2.49 -5.47 6.87
C PHE A 29 -2.34 -5.44 8.39
N VAL A 30 -3.44 -5.25 9.12
CA VAL A 30 -3.41 -5.15 10.59
C VAL A 30 -2.94 -6.45 11.26
N PRO A 31 -3.39 -7.65 10.84
CA PRO A 31 -2.87 -8.91 11.38
C PRO A 31 -1.36 -9.09 11.22
N ILE A 32 -0.75 -8.56 10.16
CA ILE A 32 0.68 -8.79 9.87
C ILE A 32 1.59 -7.65 10.36
N TRP A 33 1.13 -6.41 10.24
CA TRP A 33 1.93 -5.22 10.56
C TRP A 33 1.53 -4.55 11.87
N GLY A 34 0.38 -4.92 12.44
CA GLY A 34 -0.23 -4.23 13.57
C GLY A 34 -0.81 -2.87 13.18
N GLU A 35 -1.19 -2.10 14.19
CA GLU A 35 -1.69 -0.74 13.99
C GLU A 35 -0.55 0.22 13.60
N PHE A 36 -0.76 0.99 12.53
CA PHE A 36 0.21 1.99 12.10
C PHE A 36 -0.05 3.32 12.83
N TYR A 37 0.99 3.92 13.44
CA TYR A 37 0.88 5.13 14.28
C TYR A 37 -0.21 5.06 15.37
N GLY A 38 -0.37 3.91 16.03
CA GLY A 38 -1.35 3.72 17.11
C GLY A 38 -2.81 3.80 16.66
N GLY A 39 -3.10 3.41 15.41
CA GLY A 39 -4.46 3.20 14.90
C GLY A 39 -5.22 4.47 14.48
N LYS A 40 -4.68 5.67 14.73
CA LYS A 40 -5.45 6.91 14.64
C LYS A 40 -5.59 7.51 13.22
N LYS A 41 -4.75 7.13 12.25
CA LYS A 41 -4.69 7.85 10.95
C LYS A 41 -4.41 7.00 9.71
N ARG A 42 -3.69 5.88 9.81
CA ARG A 42 -3.21 5.10 8.65
C ARG A 42 -3.14 3.61 8.98
N GLY A 43 -3.14 2.77 7.95
CA GLY A 43 -2.93 1.33 8.10
C GLY A 43 -4.08 0.46 7.60
N PRO A 44 -5.31 0.57 8.13
CA PRO A 44 -6.35 -0.43 7.86
C PRO A 44 -6.94 -0.36 6.45
N THR A 45 -6.73 0.74 5.73
CA THR A 45 -7.16 0.88 4.33
C THR A 45 -5.98 1.22 3.44
N LEU A 46 -6.02 0.76 2.19
CA LEU A 46 -5.06 1.12 1.17
C LEU A 46 -5.16 2.62 0.85
N GLU A 47 -4.01 3.20 0.55
CA GLU A 47 -3.82 4.60 0.25
C GLU A 47 -3.54 4.79 -1.25
N VAL A 48 -3.96 5.92 -1.79
CA VAL A 48 -3.62 6.30 -3.17
C VAL A 48 -2.18 6.78 -3.19
N ASP A 49 -1.33 6.09 -3.95
CA ASP A 49 0.03 6.50 -4.27
C ASP A 49 0.16 6.89 -5.75
N ARG A 50 1.12 7.77 -6.05
CA ARG A 50 1.47 8.19 -7.41
C ARG A 50 2.69 7.41 -7.88
N LYS A 51 2.61 6.81 -9.07
CA LYS A 51 3.75 6.17 -9.72
C LYS A 51 4.83 7.21 -10.05
N ASP A 52 4.46 8.26 -10.79
CA ASP A 52 5.31 9.43 -11.00
C ASP A 52 4.93 10.55 -10.01
N ASN A 53 5.85 10.88 -9.11
CA ASN A 53 5.69 11.92 -8.09
C ASN A 53 5.58 13.34 -8.67
N ARG A 54 5.97 13.55 -9.93
CA ARG A 54 5.87 14.83 -10.64
C ARG A 54 4.50 15.06 -11.27
N ARG A 55 3.72 13.99 -11.46
CA ARG A 55 2.37 14.05 -12.04
C ARG A 55 1.29 14.16 -10.95
N GLY A 56 0.10 14.55 -11.37
CA GLY A 56 -1.07 14.67 -10.50
C GLY A 56 -1.65 13.31 -10.06
N HIS A 57 -2.78 13.38 -9.35
CA HIS A 57 -3.59 12.22 -8.99
C HIS A 57 -4.58 11.92 -10.12
N GLU A 58 -4.08 11.16 -11.10
CA GLU A 58 -4.81 10.68 -12.28
C GLU A 58 -4.96 9.16 -12.17
N ILE A 59 -6.07 8.60 -12.67
CA ILE A 59 -6.34 7.15 -12.56
C ILE A 59 -5.19 6.33 -13.14
N GLU A 60 -4.62 6.73 -14.26
CA GLU A 60 -3.50 6.05 -14.94
C GLU A 60 -2.16 6.20 -14.20
N ASN A 61 -1.98 7.27 -13.42
CA ASN A 61 -0.76 7.53 -12.65
C ASN A 61 -0.83 6.98 -11.22
N CYS A 62 -2.01 6.64 -10.73
CA CYS A 62 -2.22 6.21 -9.35
C CYS A 62 -2.41 4.70 -9.20
N VAL A 63 -2.03 4.21 -8.02
CA VAL A 63 -2.20 2.82 -7.59
C VAL A 63 -2.61 2.79 -6.12
N LEU A 64 -3.15 1.65 -5.68
CA LEU A 64 -3.37 1.39 -4.25
C LEU A 64 -2.09 0.87 -3.59
N ALA A 65 -1.70 1.46 -2.46
CA ALA A 65 -0.53 1.05 -1.69
C ALA A 65 -0.88 0.93 -0.21
N CYS A 66 -0.33 -0.08 0.47
CA CYS A 66 -0.46 -0.16 1.93
C CYS A 66 0.37 0.93 2.61
N ALA A 67 0.05 1.26 3.87
CA ALA A 67 0.72 2.33 4.60
C ALA A 67 2.25 2.12 4.66
N VAL A 68 2.74 0.89 4.87
CA VAL A 68 4.20 0.61 4.88
C VAL A 68 4.83 0.98 3.54
N CYS A 69 4.24 0.53 2.43
CA CYS A 69 4.79 0.78 1.10
C CYS A 69 4.71 2.26 0.71
N ASN A 70 3.57 2.91 0.94
CA ASN A 70 3.39 4.33 0.58
C ASN A 70 4.38 5.23 1.34
N ASN A 71 4.55 5.00 2.65
CA ASN A 71 5.49 5.78 3.44
C ASN A 71 6.96 5.47 3.10
N ALA A 72 7.29 4.21 2.80
CA ALA A 72 8.66 3.86 2.42
C ALA A 72 9.05 4.39 1.03
N LYS A 73 8.12 4.39 0.07
CA LYS A 73 8.35 4.98 -1.26
C LYS A 73 8.58 6.49 -1.17
N SER A 74 7.68 7.17 -0.46
CA SER A 74 7.70 8.62 -0.31
C SER A 74 7.83 9.34 -1.68
N ASP A 75 8.35 10.55 -1.67
CA ASP A 75 8.81 11.26 -2.86
C ASP A 75 10.24 10.87 -3.29
N ARG A 76 10.87 9.93 -2.58
CA ARG A 76 12.31 9.63 -2.68
C ARG A 76 12.68 8.54 -3.67
N PHE A 77 11.77 7.62 -3.97
CA PHE A 77 12.00 6.54 -4.92
C PHE A 77 11.17 6.73 -6.19
N ALA A 78 11.79 6.45 -7.34
CA ALA A 78 11.05 6.25 -8.58
C ALA A 78 10.21 4.96 -8.50
N TYR A 79 9.18 4.88 -9.33
CA TYR A 79 8.25 3.75 -9.36
C TYR A 79 8.96 2.39 -9.53
N ASP A 80 9.86 2.29 -10.51
CA ASP A 80 10.55 1.03 -10.82
C ASP A 80 11.60 0.64 -9.77
N GLU A 81 12.21 1.62 -9.11
CA GLU A 81 13.11 1.38 -7.98
C GLU A 81 12.33 0.80 -6.81
N PHE A 82 11.23 1.46 -6.42
CA PHE A 82 10.45 1.04 -5.27
C PHE A 82 9.75 -0.30 -5.49
N ARG A 83 9.41 -0.63 -6.73
CA ARG A 83 8.88 -1.96 -7.06
C ARG A 83 9.79 -3.10 -6.61
N ARG A 84 11.12 -2.91 -6.61
CA ARG A 84 12.08 -3.90 -6.10
C ARG A 84 11.95 -4.05 -4.59
N SER A 85 11.90 -2.92 -3.86
CA SER A 85 11.65 -2.91 -2.41
C SER A 85 10.30 -3.52 -2.04
N GLY A 86 9.26 -3.29 -2.85
CA GLY A 86 7.94 -3.89 -2.70
C GLY A 86 7.97 -5.43 -2.72
N ASN A 87 8.80 -6.02 -3.59
CA ASN A 87 9.00 -7.47 -3.63
C ASN A 87 9.67 -7.99 -2.34
N VAL A 88 10.67 -7.28 -1.82
CA VAL A 88 11.30 -7.67 -0.53
C VAL A 88 10.29 -7.57 0.62
N ILE A 89 9.49 -6.50 0.67
CA ILE A 89 8.40 -6.35 1.65
C ILE A 89 7.40 -7.51 1.50
N ARG A 90 7.15 -7.99 0.27
CA ARG A 90 6.31 -9.15 0.00
C ARG A 90 6.79 -10.40 0.71
N GLU A 91 8.05 -10.73 0.50
CA GLU A 91 8.68 -11.90 1.12
C GLU A 91 8.58 -11.81 2.66
N ILE A 92 8.83 -10.63 3.24
CA ILE A 92 8.75 -10.43 4.69
C ILE A 92 7.33 -10.69 5.22
N TRP A 93 6.29 -10.08 4.61
CA TRP A 93 4.93 -10.26 5.14
C TRP A 93 4.40 -11.67 4.92
N GLN A 94 4.81 -12.34 3.84
CA GLN A 94 4.45 -13.75 3.60
C GLN A 94 5.07 -14.67 4.66
N GLN A 95 6.33 -14.43 5.03
CA GLN A 95 6.98 -15.18 6.11
C GLN A 95 6.29 -14.98 7.46
N ARG A 96 5.86 -13.74 7.78
CA ARG A 96 5.08 -13.45 8.99
C ARG A 96 3.73 -14.15 8.97
N LYS A 97 3.04 -14.16 7.82
CA LYS A 97 1.75 -14.84 7.67
C LYS A 97 1.87 -16.37 7.83
N ALA A 98 2.95 -16.96 7.32
CA ALA A 98 3.22 -18.39 7.44
C ALA A 98 3.63 -18.83 8.86
N LYS A 99 4.08 -17.89 9.70
CA LYS A 99 4.42 -18.10 11.10
C LYS A 99 3.45 -17.32 11.99
N PRO A 100 2.20 -17.78 12.19
CA PRO A 100 1.38 -17.22 13.25
C PRO A 100 2.19 -17.32 14.55
N SER A 101 2.43 -16.18 15.19
CA SER A 101 3.38 -15.99 16.28
C SER A 101 3.31 -17.09 17.34
N GLN A 102 4.46 -17.65 17.69
CA GLN A 102 4.70 -18.06 19.08
C GLN A 102 4.62 -16.78 19.92
N SER A 103 3.77 -16.83 20.95
CA SER A 103 3.60 -15.90 22.09
C SER A 103 3.33 -14.42 21.78
#